data_AF-A0A523RBH7-F1
#
_entry.id   AF-A0A523RBH7-F1
#
_cell.length_a   1.000
_cell.length_b   1.000
_cell.length_c   1.000
_cell.angle_alpha   90.00
_cell.angle_beta   90.00
_cell.angle_gamma   90.00
#
_symmetry.space_group_name_H-M   'P 1'
#
loop_
_entity.id
_entity.type
_entity.pdbx_description
1 polymer ?
#
loop_
_entity_poly.entity_id
_entity_poly.type
_entity_poly.pdbx_seq_one_letter_code
_entity_poly.pdbx_strand_id
1 'polypeptide(L)' 'MFVAALDLGTTGCRTFIFDMTGTIISSAYQEWESFYPVPSYVEQDANSWWESLKNTIEIFFN' A
#
# COMPACT_ATOMS: atom_id res chain seq x y z
N MET A 1 15.81 9.58 -11.85
CA MET A 1 15.17 8.25 -11.84
C MET A 1 14.93 7.87 -10.39
N PHE A 2 13.81 7.25 -10.11
CA PHE A 2 13.41 6.83 -8.77
C PHE A 2 12.92 5.39 -8.83
N VAL A 3 12.94 4.70 -7.70
CA VAL A 3 12.38 3.36 -7.54
C VAL A 3 11.23 3.44 -6.53
N ALA A 4 10.06 2.93 -6.91
CA ALA A 4 8.95 2.77 -5.98
C ALA A 4 8.94 1.33 -5.46
N ALA A 5 8.89 1.15 -4.14
CA ALA A 5 8.62 -0.15 -3.51
C ALA A 5 7.21 -0.16 -2.94
N LEU A 6 6.44 -1.20 -3.28
CA LEU A 6 5.05 -1.40 -2.86
C LEU A 6 5.02 -2.60 -1.91
N ASP A 7 4.68 -2.35 -0.66
CA ASP A 7 4.57 -3.36 0.40
C ASP A 7 3.09 -3.54 0.76
N LEU A 8 2.47 -4.56 0.15
CA LEU A 8 1.08 -4.94 0.42
C LEU A 8 1.07 -5.90 1.60
N GLY A 9 0.92 -5.32 2.80
CA GLY A 9 0.77 -6.07 4.04
C GLY A 9 -0.63 -6.62 4.22
N THR A 10 -0.90 -7.19 5.39
CA THR A 10 -2.22 -7.77 5.68
C THR A 10 -3.31 -6.69 5.78
N THR A 11 -3.04 -5.53 6.37
CA THR A 11 -4.07 -4.52 6.68
C THR A 11 -3.99 -3.28 5.81
N GLY A 12 -2.97 -3.16 4.97
CA GLY A 12 -2.70 -1.93 4.24
C GLY A 12 -1.51 -2.05 3.30
N CYS A 13 -1.38 -1.05 2.43
CA CYS A 13 -0.27 -0.92 1.50
C CYS A 13 0.60 0.25 1.95
N ARG A 14 1.90 0.02 2.03
CA ARG A 14 2.91 1.07 2.19
C ARG A 14 3.69 1.22 0.89
N THR A 15 3.80 2.45 0.41
CA THR A 15 4.66 2.78 -0.73
C THR A 15 5.83 3.62 -0.27
N PHE A 16 7.03 3.29 -0.73
CA PHE A 16 8.25 4.09 -0.55
C PHE A 16 8.80 4.52 -1.90
N ILE A 17 9.31 5.75 -1.97
CA ILE A 17 10.09 6.24 -3.10
C ILE A 17 11.56 6.33 -2.67
N PHE A 18 12.42 5.68 -3.44
CA PHE A 18 13.87 5.70 -3.25
C PHE A 18 14.55 6.47 -4.37
N ASP A 19 15.63 7.16 -4.02
CA ASP A 19 16.59 7.62 -5.02
C ASP A 19 17.47 6.46 -5.50
N MET A 20 18.33 6.73 -6.49
CA MET A 20 19.21 5.72 -7.05
C MET A 20 20.33 5.27 -6.10
N THR A 21 20.52 5.95 -4.97
CA THR A 21 21.46 5.55 -3.90
C THR A 21 20.82 4.65 -2.86
N GLY A 22 19.50 4.42 -2.96
CA GLY A 22 18.73 3.65 -1.99
C GLY A 22 18.24 4.48 -0.80
N THR A 23 18.32 5.80 -0.87
CA THR A 23 17.78 6.69 0.18
C THR A 23 16.27 6.83 0.02
N ILE A 24 15.53 6.65 1.10
CA ILE A 24 14.07 6.92 1.13
C ILE A 24 13.85 8.42 1.03
N ILE A 25 13.16 8.85 -0.02
CA ILE A 25 12.83 10.25 -0.26
C ILE A 25 11.43 10.57 0.26
N SER A 26 10.51 9.61 0.17
CA SER A 26 9.14 9.76 0.63
C SER A 26 8.48 8.41 0.88
N SER A 27 7.39 8.42 1.64
CA SER A 27 6.55 7.24 1.88
C SER A 27 5.09 7.61 2.12
N ALA A 28 4.17 6.71 1.76
CA ALA A 28 2.75 6.82 2.00
C ALA A 28 2.19 5.47 2.47
N TYR A 29 1.09 5.49 3.21
CA TYR A 29 0.44 4.28 3.72
C TYR A 29 -1.08 4.46 3.73
N GLN A 30 -1.80 3.41 3.34
CA GLN A 30 -3.26 3.38 3.42
C GLN A 30 -3.75 1.98 3.81
N GLU A 31 -4.71 1.96 4.75
CA GLU A 31 -5.36 0.74 5.25
C GLU A 31 -6.60 0.36 4.43
N TRP A 32 -6.99 -0.91 4.55
CA TRP A 32 -8.28 -1.43 4.12
C TRP A 32 -8.89 -2.32 5.19
N GLU A 33 -10.20 -2.54 5.07
CA GLU A 33 -10.95 -3.38 6.00
C GLU A 33 -10.73 -4.87 5.72
N SER A 34 -10.73 -5.67 6.80
CA SER A 34 -10.85 -7.13 6.73
C SER A 34 -12.22 -7.54 7.24
N PHE A 35 -12.84 -8.48 6.56
CA PHE A 35 -14.16 -9.01 6.90
C PHE A 35 -14.02 -10.31 7.69
N TYR A 36 -14.80 -10.44 8.76
CA TYR A 36 -14.79 -11.59 9.66
C TYR A 36 -16.19 -12.24 9.68
N PRO A 37 -16.62 -12.91 8.60
CA PRO A 37 -18.00 -13.38 8.45
C PRO A 37 -18.38 -14.46 9.46
N VAL A 38 -17.43 -15.32 9.84
CA VAL A 38 -17.59 -16.38 10.85
C VAL A 38 -16.29 -16.59 11.62
N PRO A 39 -16.31 -17.23 12.80
CA PRO A 39 -15.10 -17.50 13.56
C PRO A 39 -14.02 -18.20 12.71
N SER A 40 -12.78 -17.71 12.81
CA SER A 40 -11.60 -18.19 12.08
C SER A 40 -11.52 -17.86 10.57
N TYR A 41 -12.51 -17.16 10.01
CA TYR A 41 -12.46 -16.69 8.62
C TYR A 41 -11.99 -15.23 8.59
N VAL A 42 -11.10 -14.92 7.66
CA VAL A 42 -10.63 -13.56 7.39
C VAL A 42 -10.62 -13.38 5.88
N GLU A 43 -11.49 -12.49 5.39
CA GLU A 43 -11.64 -12.18 3.97
C GLU A 43 -11.30 -10.72 3.72
N GLN A 44 -10.87 -10.41 2.50
CA GLN A 44 -10.53 -9.06 2.07
C GLN A 44 -10.98 -8.84 0.63
N ASP A 45 -11.30 -7.59 0.28
CA ASP A 45 -11.64 -7.21 -1.09
C ASP A 45 -10.38 -6.78 -1.85
N ALA A 46 -10.04 -7.51 -2.92
CA ALA A 46 -8.90 -7.20 -3.78
C ALA A 46 -8.99 -5.82 -4.44
N ASN A 47 -10.19 -5.27 -4.64
CA ASN A 47 -10.33 -3.90 -5.15
C ASN A 47 -9.82 -2.89 -4.12
N SER A 48 -10.02 -3.14 -2.82
CA SER A 48 -9.51 -2.26 -1.77
C SER A 48 -7.98 -2.23 -1.75
N TRP A 49 -7.32 -3.36 -2.06
CA TRP A 49 -5.86 -3.40 -2.23
C TRP A 49 -5.41 -2.55 -3.41
N TRP A 50 -6.09 -2.68 -4.56
CA TRP A 50 -5.76 -1.94 -5.78
C TRP A 50 -5.95 -0.43 -5.60
N GLU A 51 -7.05 -0.01 -4.99
CA GLU A 51 -7.31 1.40 -4.70
C GLU A 51 -6.27 1.96 -3.73
N SER A 52 -5.93 1.24 -2.65
CA SER A 52 -4.88 1.64 -1.71
C SER A 52 -3.51 1.80 -2.38
N LEU A 53 -3.15 0.87 -3.28
CA LEU A 53 -1.93 0.95 -4.07
C LEU A 53 -1.90 2.20 -4.94
N LYS A 54 -2.97 2.48 -5.70
CA LYS A 54 -3.06 3.68 -6.56
C LYS A 54 -2.95 4.96 -5.74
N ASN A 55 -3.73 5.07 -4.66
CA ASN A 55 -3.75 6.27 -3.83
C ASN A 55 -2.39 6.55 -3.19
N THR A 56 -1.73 5.52 -2.66
CA THR A 56 -0.40 5.70 -2.04
C THR A 56 0.67 6.11 -3.05
N ILE A 57 0.53 5.73 -4.33
CA ILE A 57 1.40 6.19 -5.42
C ILE A 57 1.07 7.63 -5.83
N GLU A 58 -0.20 7.97 -5.98
CA GLU A 58 -0.67 9.26 -6.49
C GLU A 58 -0.24 10.45 -5.61
N ILE A 59 -0.12 10.23 -4.30
CA ILE A 59 0.38 11.23 -3.34
C ILE A 59 1.78 11.76 -3.70
N PHE A 60 2.61 11.00 -4.43
CA PHE A 60 3.95 11.46 -4.83
C PHE A 60 3.97 12.29 -6.12
N PHE A 61 2.85 12.36 -6.84
CA PHE A 61 2.74 13.09 -8.11
C PHE A 61 1.95 14.40 -8.00
N ASN A 62 1.33 14.65 -6.85
CA ASN A 62 0.64 15.90 -6.50
C ASN A 62 1.53 16.80 -5.64
#